data_AF-A0A927Y2F7-F1
#
_entry.id   AF-A0A927Y2F7-F1
#
_cell.length_a   1.000
_cell.length_b   1.000
_cell.length_c   1.000
_cell.angle_alpha   90.00
_cell.angle_beta   90.00
_cell.angle_gamma   90.00
#
_symmetry.space_group_name_H-M   'P 1'
#
loop_
_entity.id
_entity.type
_entity.pdbx_description
1 polymer ?
#
loop_
_entity_poly.entity_id
_entity_poly.type
_entity_poly.pdbx_seq_one_letter_code
_entity_poly.pdbx_strand_id
1 'polypeptide(L)'
;MENMEYSNSLYQISEILKYIEPNLKARIPNKFISYFEANKSKDYKWNIDRSLPIDEQDLLPITKEILTVLYKDYICNDIERIELEKILNENEVKYQKELREKYNPDNIFGNKSKVVEKTIVANETTSALAYKKSFIKRIISKIKLFFNR
;
A
#
# COMPACT_ATOMS: atom_id res chain seq x y z
N MET A 1 6.58 0.10 -22.02
CA MET A 1 7.44 0.46 -20.88
C MET A 1 6.92 -0.28 -19.69
N GLU A 2 7.71 -1.22 -19.17
CA GLU A 2 7.47 -1.77 -17.84
C GLU A 2 7.38 -0.60 -16.85
N ASN A 3 6.36 -0.59 -16.00
CA ASN A 3 6.26 0.47 -14.99
C ASN A 3 7.41 0.24 -13.99
N MET A 4 8.43 1.09 -14.08
CA MET A 4 9.65 0.98 -13.27
C MET A 4 9.32 0.93 -11.77
N GLU A 5 8.33 1.70 -11.31
CA GLU A 5 7.88 1.68 -9.92
C GLU A 5 7.27 0.33 -9.54
N TYR A 6 6.46 -0.28 -10.43
CA TYR A 6 5.87 -1.60 -10.19
C TYR A 6 6.96 -2.68 -10.07
N SER A 7 7.92 -2.73 -11.00
CA SER A 7 9.01 -3.71 -10.95
C SER A 7 9.91 -3.52 -9.71
N ASN A 8 10.13 -2.28 -9.27
CA ASN A 8 10.85 -1.97 -8.03
C ASN A 8 10.05 -2.40 -6.79
N SER A 9 8.73 -2.27 -6.81
CA SER A 9 7.86 -2.80 -5.76
C SER A 9 7.92 -4.32 -5.67
N LEU A 10 7.91 -5.02 -6.81
CA LEU A 10 8.09 -6.48 -6.82
C LEU A 10 9.46 -6.90 -6.25
N TYR A 11 10.49 -6.07 -6.45
CA TYR A 11 11.79 -6.28 -5.80
C TYR A 11 11.67 -6.16 -4.28
N GLN A 12 11.05 -5.10 -3.75
CA GLN A 12 10.85 -4.96 -2.30
C GLN A 12 10.04 -6.11 -1.72
N ILE A 13 8.96 -6.54 -2.39
CA ILE A 13 8.16 -7.71 -1.97
C ILE A 13 9.05 -8.96 -1.88
N SER A 14 9.84 -9.22 -2.92
CA SER A 14 10.73 -10.38 -2.97
C SER A 14 11.74 -10.39 -1.83
N GLU A 15 12.31 -9.22 -1.49
CA GLU A 15 13.20 -9.09 -0.33
C GLU A 15 12.47 -9.33 0.99
N ILE A 16 11.28 -8.76 1.17
CA ILE A 16 10.47 -8.92 2.38
C ILE A 16 10.08 -10.38 2.61
N LEU A 17 9.68 -11.10 1.56
CA LEU A 17 9.29 -12.52 1.63
C LEU A 17 10.43 -13.44 2.12
N LYS A 18 11.69 -13.00 2.11
CA LYS A 18 12.81 -13.78 2.68
C LYS A 18 12.79 -13.81 4.21
N TYR A 19 12.17 -12.82 4.83
CA TYR A 19 12.17 -12.65 6.28
C TYR A 19 10.88 -13.12 6.95
N ILE A 20 9.82 -13.41 6.17
CA ILE A 20 8.56 -13.95 6.68
C ILE A 20 8.78 -15.37 7.24
N GLU A 21 8.16 -15.68 8.39
CA GLU A 21 8.18 -17.00 9.00
C GLU A 21 7.82 -18.11 7.98
N PRO A 22 8.55 -19.24 7.93
CA PRO A 22 8.35 -20.27 6.90
C PRO A 22 6.92 -20.83 6.82
N ASN A 23 6.26 -21.04 7.96
CA ASN A 23 4.87 -21.50 8.05
C ASN A 23 3.88 -20.53 7.41
N LEU A 24 4.11 -19.23 7.53
CA LEU A 24 3.24 -18.19 6.96
C LEU A 24 3.56 -17.96 5.49
N LYS A 25 4.85 -17.95 5.14
CA LYS A 25 5.29 -17.89 3.74
C LYS A 25 4.73 -19.05 2.92
N ALA A 26 4.67 -20.25 3.50
CA ALA A 26 4.10 -21.44 2.86
C ALA A 26 2.60 -21.32 2.52
N ARG A 27 1.87 -20.38 3.14
CA ARG A 27 0.46 -20.11 2.81
C ARG A 27 0.30 -19.32 1.50
N ILE A 28 1.35 -18.63 1.06
CA ILE A 28 1.33 -17.87 -0.18
C ILE A 28 1.54 -18.84 -1.35
N PRO A 29 0.65 -18.88 -2.36
CA PRO A 29 0.83 -19.75 -3.52
C PRO A 29 2.15 -19.48 -4.26
N ASN A 30 2.91 -20.54 -4.54
CA ASN A 30 4.21 -20.45 -5.20
C ASN A 30 4.16 -19.70 -6.54
N LYS A 31 3.04 -19.76 -7.27
CA LYS A 31 2.80 -18.96 -8.48
C LYS A 31 3.09 -17.47 -8.27
N PHE A 32 2.65 -16.89 -7.15
CA PHE A 32 2.88 -15.48 -6.86
C PHE A 32 4.34 -15.21 -6.51
N ILE A 33 4.98 -16.07 -5.73
CA ILE A 33 6.40 -15.96 -5.39
C ILE A 33 7.24 -15.98 -6.67
N SER A 34 7.00 -16.96 -7.56
CA SER A 34 7.68 -17.05 -8.86
C SER A 34 7.40 -15.85 -9.75
N TYR A 35 6.17 -15.33 -9.74
CA TYR A 35 5.82 -14.13 -10.50
C TYR A 35 6.60 -12.90 -10.01
N PHE A 36 6.70 -12.69 -8.70
CA PHE A 36 7.45 -11.55 -8.14
C PHE A 36 8.94 -11.66 -8.49
N GLU A 37 9.54 -12.83 -8.33
CA GLU A 37 10.96 -13.05 -8.65
C GLU A 37 11.27 -12.88 -10.14
N ALA A 38 10.36 -13.29 -11.02
CA ALA A 38 10.56 -13.18 -12.47
C ALA A 38 10.39 -11.75 -13.00
N ASN A 39 9.55 -10.93 -12.35
CA ASN A 39 9.17 -9.59 -12.82
C ASN A 39 9.73 -8.45 -11.96
N LYS A 40 10.57 -8.75 -10.95
CA LYS A 40 11.23 -7.71 -10.18
C LYS A 40 12.33 -7.01 -10.97
N SER A 41 12.54 -5.75 -10.65
CA SER A 41 13.64 -4.96 -11.19
C SER A 41 15.00 -5.62 -10.91
N LYS A 42 15.91 -5.58 -11.88
CA LYS A 42 17.29 -6.10 -11.76
C LYS A 42 18.27 -5.05 -11.25
N ASP A 43 17.94 -3.78 -11.47
CA ASP A 43 18.84 -2.65 -11.20
C ASP A 43 18.51 -1.94 -9.88
N TYR A 44 17.27 -2.08 -9.39
CA TYR A 44 16.85 -1.51 -8.13
C TYR A 44 17.42 -2.27 -6.94
N LYS A 45 17.89 -1.52 -5.94
CA LYS A 45 18.44 -2.06 -4.70
C LYS A 45 17.73 -1.43 -3.52
N TRP A 46 17.23 -2.30 -2.65
CA TRP A 46 16.60 -1.94 -1.40
C TRP A 46 16.83 -3.09 -0.42
N ASN A 47 17.06 -2.77 0.84
CA ASN A 47 17.29 -3.76 1.89
C ASN A 47 16.38 -3.46 3.07
N ILE A 48 15.91 -4.49 3.74
CA ILE A 48 15.15 -4.34 4.97
C ILE A 48 16.07 -3.87 6.10
N ASP A 49 15.66 -2.82 6.81
CA ASP A 49 16.34 -2.41 8.04
C ASP A 49 15.74 -3.18 9.23
N ARG A 50 16.46 -4.17 9.77
CA ARG A 50 15.94 -4.99 10.88
C ARG A 50 15.74 -4.23 12.19
N SER A 51 16.30 -3.01 12.31
CA SER A 51 16.03 -2.14 13.46
C SER A 51 14.66 -1.47 13.39
N LEU A 52 14.08 -1.40 12.18
CA LEU A 52 12.84 -0.69 11.92
C LEU A 52 11.63 -1.62 11.79
N PRO A 53 10.47 -1.19 12.34
CA PRO A 53 9.17 -1.69 11.95
C PRO A 53 8.98 -1.75 10.43
N ILE A 54 8.26 -2.77 9.95
CA ILE A 54 7.90 -2.88 8.53
C ILE A 54 7.09 -1.65 8.02
N ASP A 55 6.39 -0.92 8.90
CA ASP A 55 5.63 0.32 8.61
C ASP A 55 6.50 1.57 8.53
N GLU A 56 7.69 1.49 9.10
CA GLU A 56 8.69 2.56 9.12
C GLU A 56 9.80 2.31 8.09
N GLN A 57 9.77 1.15 7.43
CA GLN A 57 10.56 0.89 6.23
C GLN A 57 10.20 1.86 5.10
N ASP A 58 11.19 2.21 4.29
CA ASP A 58 11.01 3.00 3.08
C ASP A 58 10.40 2.15 1.94
N LEU A 59 9.13 1.79 2.12
CA LEU A 59 8.38 0.99 1.14
C LEU A 59 7.67 1.90 0.13
N LEU A 60 7.77 1.52 -1.14
CA LEU A 60 7.00 2.12 -2.22
C LEU A 60 5.49 1.93 -1.99
N PRO A 61 4.64 2.85 -2.48
CA PRO A 61 3.19 2.75 -2.32
C PRO A 61 2.62 1.41 -2.80
N ILE A 62 3.00 0.98 -4.01
CA ILE A 62 2.56 -0.29 -4.60
C ILE A 62 2.99 -1.50 -3.75
N THR A 63 4.19 -1.46 -3.13
CA THR A 63 4.65 -2.51 -2.23
C THR A 63 3.69 -2.67 -1.04
N LYS A 64 3.26 -1.57 -0.43
CA LYS A 64 2.32 -1.59 0.70
C LYS A 64 0.96 -2.18 0.29
N GLU A 65 0.48 -1.87 -0.91
CA GLU A 65 -0.76 -2.42 -1.44
C GLU A 65 -0.67 -3.94 -1.64
N ILE A 66 0.38 -4.42 -2.33
CA ILE A 66 0.58 -5.85 -2.57
C ILE A 66 0.73 -6.61 -1.25
N LEU A 67 1.49 -6.09 -0.27
CA LEU A 67 1.59 -6.70 1.06
C LEU A 67 0.25 -6.78 1.76
N THR A 68 -0.59 -5.75 1.64
CA THR A 68 -1.92 -5.75 2.27
C THR A 68 -2.80 -6.85 1.69
N VAL A 69 -2.78 -7.04 0.37
CA VAL A 69 -3.51 -8.13 -0.30
C VAL A 69 -2.97 -9.49 0.11
N LEU A 70 -1.64 -9.69 0.05
CA LEU A 70 -1.02 -10.95 0.47
C LEU A 70 -1.36 -11.29 1.93
N TYR A 71 -1.33 -10.29 2.80
CA TYR A 71 -1.64 -10.47 4.20
C TYR A 71 -3.10 -10.87 4.41
N LYS A 72 -4.05 -10.14 3.78
CA LYS A 72 -5.49 -10.39 3.88
C LYS A 72 -5.89 -11.78 3.36
N ASP A 73 -5.32 -12.18 2.24
CA ASP A 73 -5.81 -13.34 1.50
C ASP A 73 -5.12 -14.64 1.95
N TYR A 74 -3.86 -14.57 2.38
CA TYR A 74 -3.05 -15.78 2.63
C TYR A 74 -2.46 -15.90 4.03
N ILE A 75 -2.19 -14.79 4.72
CA ILE A 75 -1.40 -14.85 5.96
C ILE A 75 -2.29 -14.74 7.19
N CYS A 76 -3.19 -13.76 7.23
CA CYS A 76 -3.95 -13.43 8.43
C CYS A 76 -4.95 -14.53 8.82
N ASN A 77 -5.23 -14.62 10.12
CA ASN A 77 -6.32 -15.46 10.63
C ASN A 77 -7.68 -14.71 10.57
N ASP A 78 -8.78 -15.39 10.89
CA ASP A 78 -10.12 -14.82 10.76
C ASP A 78 -10.34 -13.57 11.62
N ILE A 79 -9.78 -13.53 12.83
CA ILE A 79 -9.88 -12.37 13.73
C ILE A 79 -9.11 -11.19 13.13
N GLU A 80 -7.88 -11.44 12.68
CA GLU A 80 -7.04 -10.44 12.03
C GLU A 80 -7.67 -9.92 10.72
N ARG A 81 -8.33 -10.79 9.95
CA ARG A 81 -9.05 -10.43 8.74
C ARG A 81 -10.20 -9.48 9.03
N ILE A 82 -11.04 -9.78 10.03
CA ILE A 82 -12.15 -8.91 10.43
C ILE A 82 -11.64 -7.53 10.86
N GLU A 83 -10.57 -7.49 11.65
CA GLU A 83 -9.96 -6.22 12.04
C GLU A 83 -9.40 -5.45 10.84
N LEU A 84 -8.72 -6.14 9.93
CA LEU A 84 -8.16 -5.55 8.72
C LEU A 84 -9.26 -4.97 7.82
N GLU A 85 -10.36 -5.69 7.62
CA GLU A 85 -11.50 -5.23 6.83
C GLU A 85 -12.18 -4.02 7.45
N LYS A 86 -12.33 -3.99 8.78
CA LYS A 86 -12.85 -2.82 9.48
C LYS A 86 -11.96 -1.59 9.21
N ILE A 87 -10.65 -1.75 9.31
CA ILE A 87 -9.70 -0.67 9.04
C ILE A 87 -9.81 -0.22 7.57
N LEU A 88 -9.84 -1.16 6.62
CA LEU A 88 -9.97 -0.85 5.19
C LEU A 88 -11.24 -0.05 4.91
N ASN A 89 -12.38 -0.49 5.44
CA ASN A 89 -13.66 0.19 5.29
C ASN A 89 -13.67 1.59 5.91
N GLU A 90 -13.11 1.76 7.11
CA GLU A 90 -13.00 3.07 7.76
C GLU A 90 -12.19 4.05 6.91
N ASN A 91 -11.12 3.58 6.25
CA ASN A 91 -10.30 4.42 5.38
C ASN A 91 -11.00 4.75 4.07
N GLU A 92 -11.70 3.78 3.48
CA GLU A 92 -12.50 4.02 2.26
C GLU A 92 -13.57 5.09 2.52
N VAL A 93 -14.32 4.98 3.62
CA VAL A 93 -15.32 5.99 4.01
C VAL A 93 -14.68 7.38 4.17
N LYS A 94 -13.51 7.45 4.82
CA LYS A 94 -12.78 8.71 4.99
C LYS A 94 -12.31 9.29 3.66
N TYR A 95 -11.75 8.46 2.79
CA TYR A 95 -11.29 8.85 1.47
C TYR A 95 -12.45 9.39 0.62
N GLN A 96 -13.58 8.68 0.59
CA GLN A 96 -14.78 9.12 -0.13
C GLN A 96 -15.35 10.43 0.42
N LYS A 97 -15.25 10.65 1.75
CA LYS A 97 -15.62 11.93 2.36
C LYS A 97 -14.68 13.06 1.92
N GLU A 98 -13.36 12.83 1.95
CA GLU A 98 -12.36 13.81 1.49
C GLU A 98 -12.56 14.15 -0.01
N LEU A 99 -12.86 13.15 -0.85
CA LEU A 99 -13.22 13.36 -2.26
C LEU A 99 -14.49 14.18 -2.42
N ARG A 100 -15.56 13.83 -1.70
CA ARG A 100 -16.82 14.59 -1.73
C ARG A 100 -16.62 16.03 -1.32
N GLU A 101 -15.83 16.30 -0.28
CA GLU A 101 -15.52 17.67 0.16
C GLU A 101 -14.74 18.45 -0.92
N LYS A 102 -13.71 17.84 -1.52
CA LYS A 102 -12.85 18.48 -2.53
C LYS A 102 -13.58 18.75 -3.86
N TYR A 103 -14.49 17.86 -4.26
CA TYR A 103 -15.15 17.90 -5.56
C TYR A 103 -16.67 18.15 -5.48
N ASN A 104 -17.18 18.63 -4.33
CA ASN A 104 -18.61 18.91 -4.18
C ASN A 104 -19.06 19.96 -5.21
N PRO A 105 -19.93 19.62 -6.18
CA PRO A 105 -20.41 20.59 -7.17
C PRO A 105 -21.13 21.79 -6.53
N ASP A 106 -21.79 21.61 -5.38
CA ASP A 106 -22.45 22.69 -4.65
C ASP A 106 -21.46 23.77 -4.18
N ASN A 107 -20.22 23.38 -3.86
CA ASN A 107 -19.13 24.29 -3.48
C ASN A 107 -18.44 24.94 -4.70
N ILE A 108 -18.46 24.26 -5.86
CA ILE A 108 -17.84 24.74 -7.11
C ILE A 108 -18.71 25.79 -7.81
N PHE A 109 -20.03 25.66 -7.72
CA PHE A 109 -20.97 26.60 -8.34
C PHE A 109 -21.49 27.69 -7.38
N GLY A 110 -21.25 27.55 -6.07
CA GLY A 110 -21.74 28.47 -5.03
C GLY A 110 -20.94 29.77 -4.80
N ASN A 111 -19.70 29.88 -5.30
CA ASN A 111 -18.85 31.06 -5.07
C ASN A 111 -18.48 31.79 -6.38
N LYS A 112 -19.44 32.52 -6.96
CA LYS A 112 -19.23 33.39 -8.14
C LYS A 112 -18.53 34.72 -7.85
N SER A 113 -17.71 34.81 -6.80
CA SER A 113 -16.92 36.02 -6.55
C SER A 113 -15.61 35.70 -5.85
N LYS A 114 -14.60 35.24 -6.62
CA LYS A 114 -13.20 35.66 -6.50
C LYS A 114 -12.35 35.03 -7.62
N VAL A 115 -11.87 35.92 -8.49
CA VAL A 115 -10.70 35.89 -9.39
C VAL A 115 -10.11 34.52 -9.71
N VAL A 116 -10.19 34.17 -10.99
CA VAL A 116 -9.54 33.02 -11.64
C VAL A 116 -8.03 33.22 -11.66
N GLU A 117 -7.30 32.44 -10.86
CA GLU A 117 -5.88 32.18 -11.10
C GLU A 117 -5.73 30.75 -11.64
N LYS A 118 -5.22 30.69 -12.87
CA LYS A 118 -5.14 29.50 -13.70
C LYS A 118 -4.00 28.61 -13.19
N THR A 119 -4.29 27.64 -12.34
CA THR A 119 -3.33 26.57 -11.99
C THR A 119 -3.61 25.32 -12.82
N ILE A 120 -2.57 24.90 -13.52
CA ILE A 120 -2.52 23.78 -14.45
C ILE A 120 -2.96 22.51 -13.71
N VAL A 121 -4.10 21.95 -14.12
CA VAL A 121 -4.55 20.62 -13.68
C VAL A 121 -3.63 19.61 -14.37
N ALA A 122 -2.51 19.29 -13.72
CA ALA A 122 -1.79 18.06 -14.01
C ALA A 122 -2.73 16.91 -13.64
N ASN A 123 -2.98 16.03 -14.61
CA ASN A 123 -3.77 14.82 -14.44
C ASN A 123 -3.16 13.97 -13.31
N GLU A 124 -3.67 14.14 -12.10
CA GLU A 124 -3.43 13.23 -10.98
C GLU A 124 -4.30 11.99 -11.18
N THR A 125 -3.82 11.06 -12.01
CA THR A 125 -4.20 9.64 -11.93
C THR A 125 -3.72 8.98 -10.62
N THR A 126 -3.22 9.78 -9.67
CA THR A 126 -2.59 9.38 -8.41
C THR A 126 -3.47 9.58 -7.18
N SER A 127 -4.73 10.03 -7.34
CA SER A 127 -5.60 10.33 -6.19
C SER A 127 -5.98 9.08 -5.36
N ALA A 128 -5.77 7.87 -5.87
CA ALA A 128 -5.93 6.62 -5.12
C ALA A 128 -4.72 6.26 -4.21
N LEU A 129 -3.59 6.96 -4.34
CA LEU A 129 -2.31 6.56 -3.71
C LEU A 129 -2.01 7.23 -2.37
N ALA A 130 -2.89 8.10 -1.87
CA ALA A 130 -2.70 8.79 -0.59
C ALA A 130 -3.16 7.94 0.61
N TYR A 131 -2.69 6.69 0.72
CA TYR A 131 -2.86 5.90 1.94
C TYR A 131 -2.13 6.61 3.09
N LYS A 132 -2.89 7.21 4.03
CA LYS A 132 -2.28 7.92 5.18
C LYS A 132 -1.35 6.98 5.93
N LYS A 133 -0.12 7.44 6.23
CA LYS A 133 0.91 6.70 7.02
C LYS A 133 0.35 5.93 8.24
N SER A 134 -0.70 6.44 8.89
CA SER A 134 -1.36 5.83 10.05
C SER A 134 -2.05 4.48 9.77
N PHE A 135 -2.56 4.27 8.54
CA PHE A 135 -3.26 3.06 8.11
C PHE A 135 -2.32 1.87 8.00
N ILE A 136 -1.24 2.06 7.26
CA ILE A 136 -0.16 1.10 7.07
C ILE A 136 0.44 0.74 8.43
N LYS A 137 0.62 1.73 9.32
CA LYS A 137 1.12 1.51 10.69
C LYS A 137 0.38 0.42 11.45
N ARG A 138 -0.96 0.41 11.44
CA ARG A 138 -1.79 -0.57 12.17
C ARG A 138 -1.70 -1.97 11.57
N ILE A 139 -1.83 -2.08 10.24
CA ILE A 139 -1.79 -3.37 9.54
C ILE A 139 -0.40 -4.00 9.70
N ILE A 140 0.62 -3.19 9.47
CA ILE A 140 1.99 -3.66 9.45
C ILE A 140 2.55 -3.88 10.87
N SER A 141 2.00 -3.23 11.90
CA SER A 141 2.34 -3.56 13.29
C SER A 141 2.01 -5.01 13.65
N LYS A 142 0.98 -5.61 13.02
CA LYS A 142 0.71 -7.05 13.13
C LYS A 142 1.69 -7.88 12.31
N ILE A 143 2.17 -7.33 11.18
CA ILE A 143 3.20 -7.98 10.36
C ILE A 143 4.55 -8.09 11.09
N LYS A 144 4.83 -7.24 12.09
CA LYS A 144 6.03 -7.37 12.95
C LYS A 144 6.15 -8.73 13.63
N LEU A 145 5.06 -9.45 13.85
CA LEU A 145 5.08 -10.78 14.44
C LEU A 145 5.65 -11.84 13.49
N PHE A 146 5.76 -11.54 12.19
CA PHE A 146 6.10 -12.51 11.15
C PHE A 146 7.55 -12.45 10.67
N PHE A 147 8.35 -11.50 11.14
CA PHE A 147 9.73 -11.39 10.72
C PHE A 147 10.65 -12.09 11.72
N ASN A 148 11.32 -13.16 11.29
CA ASN A 148 12.37 -13.78 12.10
C ASN A 148 13.47 -12.74 12.38
N ARG A 149 13.83 -12.57 13.66
CA ARG A 149 14.97 -11.74 14.08
C ARG A 149 16.29 -12.25 13.49
#